data_AF-A0A938CHS0-F1
#
_entry.id   AF-A0A938CHS0-F1
#
_cell.length_a   1.000
_cell.length_b   1.000
_cell.length_c   1.000
_cell.angle_alpha   90.00
_cell.angle_beta   90.00
_cell.angle_gamma   90.00
#
_symmetry.space_group_name_H-M   'P 1'
#
loop_
_entity.id
_entity.type
_entity.pdbx_description
1 polymer ?
#
loop_
_entity_poly.entity_id
_entity_poly.type
_entity_poly.pdbx_seq_one_letter_code
_entity_poly.pdbx_strand_id
1 'polypeptide(L)' 'MDLTAVYEQDGEWIMGYIVEMPGVNTQGRTLDECRDNLQDALRECVAARREQAAAGDHTYRVAEERTRLEQ' A
#
# COMPACT_ATOMS: atom_id res chain seq x y z
N MET A 1 -10.53 4.79 7.91
CA MET A 1 -9.45 3.80 7.95
C MET A 1 -8.16 4.59 7.93
N ASP A 2 -7.43 4.49 9.02
CA ASP A 2 -6.08 5.02 9.12
C ASP A 2 -5.13 3.90 8.70
N LEU A 3 -4.04 4.28 8.03
CA LEU A 3 -2.98 3.35 7.64
C LEU A 3 -1.75 3.67 8.47
N THR A 4 -1.07 2.62 8.93
CA THR A 4 0.15 2.74 9.72
C THR A 4 1.36 2.57 8.80
N ALA A 5 2.08 3.66 8.58
CA ALA A 5 3.37 3.62 7.89
C ALA A 5 4.51 3.41 8.91
N VAL A 6 5.35 2.41 8.68
CA VAL A 6 6.56 2.15 9.46
C VAL A 6 7.78 2.47 8.60
N TYR A 7 8.79 3.07 9.22
CA TYR A 7 10.07 3.37 8.59
C TYR A 7 11.21 2.81 9.44
N GLU A 8 12.11 2.07 8.81
CA GLU A 8 13.24 1.40 9.45
C GLU A 8 14.53 1.80 8.73
N GLN A 9 15.59 2.05 9.47
CA GLN A 9 16.89 2.35 8.90
C GLN A 9 17.71 1.07 8.71
N ASP A 10 18.17 0.84 7.47
CA ASP A 10 19.09 -0.24 7.10
C ASP A 10 20.31 0.34 6.38
N GLY A 11 21.40 0.50 7.13
CA GLY A 11 22.62 1.16 6.64
C GLY A 11 22.36 2.58 6.16
N GLU A 12 22.66 2.84 4.88
CA GLU A 12 22.46 4.14 4.22
C GLU A 12 21.04 4.31 3.63
N TRP A 13 20.15 3.36 3.85
CA TRP A 13 18.79 3.36 3.33
C TRP A 13 17.77 3.46 4.46
N ILE A 14 16.63 4.06 4.15
CA ILE A 14 15.43 4.01 4.97
C ILE A 14 14.41 3.20 4.19
N MET A 15 13.95 2.11 4.77
CA MET A 15 12.90 1.24 4.27
C MET A 15 11.56 1.70 4.82
N GLY A 16 10.51 1.73 4.02
CA GLY A 16 9.17 2.16 4.41
C GLY A 16 8.12 1.14 3.98
N TYR A 17 7.10 0.89 4.81
CA TYR A 17 6.00 -0.02 4.46
C TYR A 17 4.68 0.32 5.18
N ILE A 18 3.55 -0.14 4.62
CA ILE A 18 2.21 -0.01 5.24
C ILE A 18 1.82 -1.33 5.92
N VAL A 19 1.60 -1.29 7.24
CA VAL A 19 1.29 -2.48 8.06
C VAL A 19 0.04 -3.21 7.56
N GLU A 20 -1.00 -2.46 7.21
CA GLU A 20 -2.29 -3.01 6.77
C GLU A 20 -2.28 -3.45 5.31
N MET A 21 -1.23 -3.16 4.54
CA MET A 21 -1.14 -3.50 3.12
C MET A 21 0.20 -4.14 2.76
N PRO A 22 0.36 -5.44 3.03
CA PRO A 22 1.52 -6.21 2.59
C PRO A 22 1.76 -6.05 1.08
N GLY A 23 3.00 -5.74 0.71
CA GLY A 23 3.43 -5.50 -0.66
C GLY A 23 3.50 -4.03 -1.07
N VAL A 24 3.06 -3.10 -0.21
CA VAL A 24 3.35 -1.66 -0.38
C VAL A 24 4.57 -1.31 0.46
N ASN A 25 5.73 -1.39 -0.18
CA ASN A 25 7.02 -1.11 0.45
C ASN A 25 7.86 -0.22 -0.48
N THR A 26 8.69 0.63 0.10
CA THR A 26 9.62 1.50 -0.61
C THR A 26 10.93 1.65 0.15
N GLN A 27 11.86 2.35 -0.47
CA GLN A 27 13.09 2.80 0.18
C GLN A 27 13.45 4.21 -0.28
N GLY A 28 14.28 4.89 0.49
CA GLY A 28 14.87 6.17 0.13
C GLY A 28 16.19 6.41 0.88
N ARG A 29 17.01 7.33 0.41
CA ARG A 29 18.22 7.79 1.12
C ARG A 29 17.90 8.74 2.26
N THR A 30 16.69 9.31 2.27
CA THR A 30 16.16 10.15 3.34
C THR A 30 14.75 9.72 3.73
N LEU A 31 14.31 10.13 4.92
CA LEU A 31 12.96 9.81 5.40
C LEU A 31 11.89 10.44 4.51
N ASP A 32 12.10 11.67 4.04
CA ASP A 32 11.15 12.36 3.17
C ASP A 32 11.05 11.68 1.80
N GLU A 33 12.19 11.30 1.20
CA GLU A 33 12.19 10.51 -0.04
C GLU A 33 11.47 9.17 0.12
N CYS A 34 11.76 8.43 1.20
CA CYS A 34 11.09 7.15 1.45
C CYS A 34 9.58 7.32 1.67
N ARG A 35 9.17 8.38 2.38
CA ARG A 35 7.78 8.74 2.61
C ARG A 35 7.06 9.10 1.32
N ASP A 36 7.65 9.93 0.47
CA ASP A 36 7.06 10.34 -0.80
C ASP A 36 6.89 9.13 -1.72
N ASN A 37 7.94 8.30 -1.84
CA ASN A 37 7.89 7.04 -2.56
C ASN A 37 6.76 6.14 -2.01
N LEU A 38 6.62 6.03 -0.69
CA LEU A 38 5.62 5.16 -0.06
C LEU A 38 4.19 5.60 -0.38
N GLN A 39 3.95 6.92 -0.42
CA GLN A 39 2.65 7.46 -0.81
C GLN A 39 2.32 7.15 -2.27
N ASP A 40 3.29 7.27 -3.17
CA ASP A 40 3.09 6.96 -4.59
C ASP A 40 2.85 5.46 -4.80
N ALA A 41 3.67 4.60 -4.20
CA ALA A 41 3.48 3.15 -4.24
C ALA A 41 2.11 2.73 -3.69
N LEU A 42 1.62 3.37 -2.63
CA LEU A 42 0.28 3.14 -2.10
C LEU A 42 -0.81 3.54 -3.12
N ARG A 43 -0.69 4.71 -3.75
CA ARG A 43 -1.65 5.18 -4.77
C ARG A 43 -1.70 4.23 -5.96
N GLU A 44 -0.54 3.82 -6.46
CA GLU A 44 -0.42 2.88 -7.58
C GLU A 44 -0.99 1.52 -7.24
N CYS A 45 -0.66 0.98 -6.06
CA CYS A 45 -1.16 -0.33 -5.62
C CYS A 45 -2.70 -0.33 -5.51
N VAL A 46 -3.28 0.73 -4.95
CA VAL A 46 -4.74 0.88 -4.85
C VAL A 46 -5.37 1.02 -6.25
N ALA A 47 -4.76 1.78 -7.15
CA ALA A 47 -5.25 1.93 -8.52
C ALA A 47 -5.22 0.59 -9.28
N ALA A 48 -4.11 -0.14 -9.23
CA ALA A 48 -3.96 -1.44 -9.87
C ALA A 48 -4.96 -2.47 -9.32
N ARG A 49 -5.16 -2.52 -8.00
CA ARG A 49 -6.16 -3.42 -7.38
C ARG A 49 -7.59 -3.06 -7.81
N ARG A 50 -7.91 -1.77 -7.96
CA ARG A 50 -9.23 -1.33 -8.48
C ARG A 50 -9.43 -1.74 -9.94
N GLU A 51 -8.40 -1.59 -10.76
CA GLU A 51 -8.43 -2.01 -12.16
C GLU A 51 -8.62 -3.53 -12.28
N GLN A 52 -7.86 -4.33 -11.52
CA GLN A 52 -8.03 -5.78 -11.47
C GLN A 52 -9.43 -6.20 -11.00
N ALA A 53 -9.97 -5.52 -9.98
CA ALA A 53 -11.33 -5.76 -9.53
C ALA A 53 -12.36 -5.46 -10.64
N ALA A 54 -12.17 -4.38 -11.39
CA ALA A 54 -13.04 -4.01 -12.51
C ALA A 54 -12.90 -4.96 -13.72
N ALA A 55 -11.69 -5.47 -13.98
CA ALA A 55 -11.39 -6.37 -15.11
C ALA A 55 -12.01 -7.77 -14.95
N GLY A 56 -12.48 -8.13 -13.75
CA GLY A 56 -13.23 -9.38 -13.53
C GLY A 56 -12.37 -10.64 -13.55
N ASP A 57 -11.06 -10.52 -13.33
CA ASP A 57 -10.08 -11.63 -13.38
C ASP A 57 -10.17 -12.61 -12.18
N HIS A 58 -11.34 -12.70 -11.56
CA HIS A 58 -11.62 -13.61 -10.47
C HIS A 58 -12.71 -14.58 -10.91
N THR A 59 -12.30 -15.77 -11.33
CA THR A 59 -13.17 -16.84 -11.87
C THR A 59 -14.26 -17.33 -10.90
N TYR A 60 -14.27 -16.88 -9.64
CA TYR A 60 -15.24 -17.29 -8.62
C TYR A 60 -15.65 -16.14 -7.66
N ARG A 61 -15.97 -14.94 -8.17
CA ARG A 61 -16.49 -13.83 -7.35
C ARG A 61 -17.91 -14.12 -6.87
N VAL A 62 -18.14 -14.11 -5.55
CA VAL A 62 -19.45 -14.41 -4.93
C VAL A 62 -20.19 -13.13 -4.49
N ALA A 63 -19.51 -12.14 -3.91
CA ALA A 63 -20.07 -10.83 -3.54
C ALA A 63 -18.97 -9.77 -3.36
N GLU A 64 -19.31 -8.48 -3.50
CA GLU A 64 -18.45 -7.34 -3.16
C GLU A 64 -19.17 -6.51 -2.09
N GLU A 65 -18.52 -6.24 -0.96
CA GLU A 65 -19.07 -5.42 0.12
C GLU A 65 -18.08 -4.31 0.48
N ARG A 66 -18.61 -3.09 0.66
CA ARG A 66 -17.83 -1.96 1.13
C ARG A 66 -17.92 -1.87 2.64
N THR A 67 -16.87 -2.33 3.31
CA THR A 67 -16.74 -2.22 4.76
C THR A 67 -15.97 -0.97 5.14
N ARG A 68 -16.53 -0.15 6.03
CA ARG A 68 -15.77 0.87 6.77
C ARG A 68 -15.27 0.20 8.04
N LEU A 69 -13.96 0.05 8.16
CA LEU A 69 -13.34 -0.37 9.41
C LEU A 69 -13.34 0.85 10.34
N GLU A 70 -14.18 0.81 11.38
CA GLU A 70 -14.15 1.74 12.51
C GLU A 70 -13.15 1.19 13.54
N GLN A 71 -12.35 2.08 14.14
CA GLN A 71 -11.31 1.73 15.11
C GLN A 71 -11.89 1.32 16.46
#